data_AF-A0A0G1FN92-F1
#
_entry.id   AF-A0A0G1FN92-F1
#
_cell.length_a   1.000
_cell.length_b   1.000
_cell.length_c   1.000
_cell.angle_alpha   90.00
_cell.angle_beta   90.00
_cell.angle_gamma   90.00
#
_symmetry.space_group_name_H-M   'P 1'
#
loop_
_entity.id
_entity.type
_entity.pdbx_description
1 polymer ?
#
loop_
_entity_poly.entity_id
_entity_poly.type
_entity_poly.pdbx_seq_one_letter_code
_entity_poly.pdbx_strand_id
1 'polypeptide(L)'
;MKHVSLEKKNGYEEVLPITNSGKELTWITTPDTFIQRYGEGEVVLQREKGKIVVYRKFREQQIITTHWLDSRYNSTSHGTLLLEKITGRKDFSYPKSLYAVMDTLKLMTSDDDIILDFHAGSGTTGHATLELNKEDGGNRKFILVEQLDEHIKICVERNQKILKNEKINDSFIYFELAKWNEQAKEEINDAKDLKTLEKMFDSFYEKYFLNYNVKVKDFKEKVLKEENFKKLTLNDQKKMFLVMLDLNQMYVQESEIADKQFGINKEDQKLTKEFYQNK
;
A
#
# COMPACT_ATOMS: atom_id res chain seq x y z
N MET A 1 -20.33 -25.33 32.98
CA MET A 1 -21.55 -24.86 33.66
C MET A 1 -22.65 -24.75 32.60
N LYS A 2 -23.87 -25.23 32.84
CA LYS A 2 -24.88 -25.39 31.77
C LYS A 2 -26.08 -24.43 31.86
N HIS A 3 -26.31 -23.75 32.99
CA HIS A 3 -27.51 -22.93 33.18
C HIS A 3 -27.22 -21.64 33.98
N VAL A 4 -27.78 -20.53 33.50
CA VAL A 4 -27.76 -19.21 34.16
C VAL A 4 -29.20 -18.75 34.38
N SER A 5 -29.46 -18.01 35.46
CA SER A 5 -30.79 -17.51 35.83
C SER A 5 -30.68 -16.07 36.33
N LEU A 6 -31.63 -15.22 35.94
CA LEU A 6 -31.77 -13.86 36.47
C LEU A 6 -32.54 -13.83 37.80
N GLU A 7 -33.24 -14.92 38.10
CA GLU A 7 -33.98 -15.11 39.35
C GLU A 7 -33.23 -16.05 40.27
N LYS A 8 -33.38 -15.83 41.58
CA LYS A 8 -32.80 -16.67 42.62
C LYS A 8 -33.47 -18.04 42.63
N LYS A 9 -32.66 -19.10 42.53
CA LYS A 9 -33.12 -20.50 42.51
C LYS A 9 -32.32 -21.35 43.49
N ASN A 10 -32.97 -22.32 44.13
CA ASN A 10 -32.29 -23.25 45.04
C ASN A 10 -31.27 -24.10 44.27
N GLY A 11 -30.07 -24.27 44.84
CA GLY A 11 -28.96 -24.99 44.21
C GLY A 11 -28.12 -24.16 43.24
N TYR A 12 -28.42 -22.86 43.06
CA TYR A 12 -27.61 -21.93 42.28
C TYR A 12 -26.68 -21.12 43.18
N GLU A 13 -25.51 -20.75 42.66
CA GLU A 13 -24.57 -19.84 43.30
C GLU A 13 -24.85 -18.41 42.82
N GLU A 14 -25.05 -17.48 43.75
CA GLU A 14 -25.32 -16.07 43.45
C GLU A 14 -24.03 -15.35 43.07
N VAL A 15 -24.07 -14.62 41.94
CA VAL A 15 -22.93 -13.84 41.45
C VAL A 15 -23.33 -12.38 41.45
N LEU A 16 -22.58 -11.57 42.21
CA LEU A 16 -22.78 -10.13 42.33
C LEU A 16 -21.53 -9.39 41.81
N PRO A 17 -21.66 -8.15 41.32
CA PRO A 17 -20.55 -7.36 40.81
C PRO A 17 -19.75 -6.76 41.98
N ILE A 18 -19.17 -7.62 42.82
CA ILE A 18 -18.43 -7.24 44.02
C ILE A 18 -16.98 -7.71 43.88
N THR A 19 -16.02 -6.81 44.08
CA THR A 19 -14.60 -7.15 44.01
C THR A 19 -14.17 -8.04 45.18
N ASN A 20 -13.00 -8.67 45.08
CA ASN A 20 -12.41 -9.41 46.22
C ASN A 20 -12.13 -8.53 47.45
N SER A 21 -12.03 -7.21 47.28
CA SER A 21 -11.88 -6.24 48.39
C SER A 21 -13.22 -5.78 48.97
N GLY A 22 -14.35 -6.33 48.52
CA GLY A 22 -15.69 -5.98 49.00
C GLY A 22 -16.26 -4.70 48.39
N LYS A 23 -15.60 -4.13 47.36
CA LYS A 23 -16.12 -2.94 46.67
C LYS A 23 -17.24 -3.36 45.72
N GLU A 24 -18.41 -2.78 45.91
CA GLU A 24 -19.55 -2.93 45.00
C GLU A 24 -19.28 -2.17 43.69
N LEU A 25 -19.59 -2.83 42.58
CA LEU A 25 -19.58 -2.30 41.22
C LEU A 25 -20.99 -2.40 40.63
N THR A 26 -21.15 -1.90 39.40
CA THR A 26 -22.41 -2.01 38.67
C THR A 26 -22.27 -2.97 37.49
N TRP A 27 -23.37 -3.61 37.12
CA TRP A 27 -23.42 -4.39 35.89
C TRP A 27 -23.29 -3.46 34.67
N ILE A 28 -22.52 -3.88 33.67
CA ILE A 28 -22.27 -3.10 32.45
C ILE A 28 -23.42 -3.25 31.43
N THR A 29 -24.29 -4.25 31.62
CA THR A 29 -25.39 -4.59 30.71
C THR A 29 -26.69 -4.79 31.46
N THR A 30 -27.82 -4.60 30.78
CA THR A 30 -29.14 -4.97 31.30
C THR A 30 -29.31 -6.49 31.38
N PRO A 31 -30.27 -7.01 32.18
CA PRO A 31 -30.52 -8.45 32.29
C PRO A 31 -30.81 -9.13 30.95
N ASP A 32 -31.63 -8.53 30.08
CA ASP A 32 -31.97 -9.09 28.77
C ASP A 32 -30.74 -9.15 27.85
N THR A 33 -29.94 -8.08 27.81
CA THR A 33 -28.69 -8.02 27.03
C THR A 33 -27.68 -9.07 27.52
N PHE A 34 -27.62 -9.33 28.82
CA PHE A 34 -26.76 -10.35 29.38
C PHE A 34 -27.16 -11.75 28.91
N ILE A 35 -28.45 -12.09 28.95
CA ILE A 35 -28.96 -13.39 28.48
C ILE A 35 -28.70 -13.56 26.97
N GLN A 36 -28.93 -12.52 26.18
CA GLN A 36 -28.63 -12.53 24.75
C GLN A 36 -27.14 -12.82 24.50
N ARG A 37 -26.24 -12.02 25.09
CA ARG A 37 -24.78 -12.18 24.91
C ARG A 37 -24.24 -13.50 25.45
N TYR A 38 -24.84 -14.04 26.50
CA TYR A 38 -24.53 -15.37 27.00
C TYR A 38 -24.93 -16.45 25.98
N GLY A 39 -26.12 -16.33 25.37
CA GLY A 39 -26.57 -17.22 24.30
C GLY A 39 -25.71 -17.16 23.04
N GLU A 40 -25.20 -15.99 22.70
CA GLU A 40 -24.27 -15.76 21.57
C GLU A 40 -22.81 -16.17 21.88
N GLY A 41 -22.52 -16.56 23.13
CA GLY A 41 -21.18 -16.96 23.57
C GLY A 41 -20.20 -15.79 23.76
N GLU A 42 -20.68 -14.54 23.77
CA GLU A 42 -19.89 -13.35 24.10
C GLU A 42 -19.63 -13.21 25.60
N VAL A 43 -20.42 -13.89 26.44
CA VAL A 43 -20.21 -13.95 27.88
C VAL A 43 -19.89 -15.39 28.29
N VAL A 44 -18.81 -15.55 29.04
CA VAL A 44 -18.35 -16.86 29.52
C VAL A 44 -18.22 -16.81 31.04
N LEU A 45 -18.78 -17.81 31.71
CA LEU A 45 -18.64 -17.98 33.16
C LEU A 45 -17.57 -19.02 33.44
N GLN A 46 -16.54 -18.65 34.20
CA GLN A 46 -15.45 -19.53 34.60
C GLN A 46 -15.35 -19.60 36.13
N ARG A 47 -14.88 -20.73 36.67
CA ARG A 47 -14.63 -20.85 38.11
C ARG A 47 -13.15 -20.60 38.37
N GLU A 48 -12.84 -19.61 39.21
CA GLU A 48 -11.49 -19.28 39.62
C GLU A 48 -11.41 -19.19 41.13
N LYS A 49 -10.43 -19.88 41.73
CA LYS A 49 -10.21 -19.91 43.19
C LYS A 49 -11.50 -20.15 43.99
N GLY A 50 -12.38 -21.00 43.47
CA GLY A 50 -13.65 -21.36 44.10
C GLY A 50 -14.80 -20.39 43.88
N LYS A 51 -14.65 -19.28 43.14
CA LYS A 51 -15.74 -18.33 42.80
C LYS A 51 -16.08 -18.36 41.31
N ILE A 52 -17.33 -18.08 40.96
CA ILE A 52 -17.73 -17.85 39.56
C ILE A 52 -17.36 -16.44 39.14
N VAL A 53 -16.62 -16.32 38.04
CA VAL A 53 -16.22 -15.05 37.40
C VAL A 53 -16.88 -14.96 36.04
N VAL A 54 -17.46 -13.79 35.75
CA VAL A 54 -18.14 -13.49 34.49
C VAL A 54 -17.17 -12.73 33.59
N TYR A 55 -16.79 -13.35 32.48
CA TYR A 55 -15.93 -12.76 31.47
C TYR A 55 -16.73 -12.34 30.24
N ARG A 56 -16.40 -11.16 29.70
CA ARG A 56 -16.76 -10.82 28.32
C ARG A 56 -15.66 -11.35 27.41
N LYS A 57 -16.04 -12.24 26.50
CA LYS A 57 -15.18 -12.75 25.44
C LYS A 57 -15.09 -11.69 24.35
N PHE A 58 -13.92 -11.10 24.19
CA PHE A 58 -13.63 -10.23 23.06
C PHE A 58 -12.98 -11.04 21.96
N ARG A 59 -13.39 -10.81 20.73
CA ARG A 59 -12.65 -11.27 19.55
C ARG A 59 -11.50 -10.31 19.29
N GLU A 60 -10.43 -10.80 18.67
CA GLU A 60 -9.22 -10.01 18.37
C GLU A 60 -9.55 -8.72 17.60
N GLN A 61 -10.52 -8.78 16.68
CA GLN A 61 -11.01 -7.65 15.89
C GLN A 61 -11.93 -6.68 16.66
N GLN A 62 -12.32 -6.97 17.91
CA GLN A 62 -13.32 -6.19 18.67
C GLN A 62 -12.72 -5.23 19.70
N ILE A 63 -11.43 -5.36 20.04
CA ILE A 63 -10.74 -4.38 20.90
C ILE A 63 -9.58 -3.79 20.11
N ILE A 64 -9.82 -2.64 19.51
CA ILE A 64 -8.78 -1.85 18.87
C ILE A 64 -8.67 -0.57 19.67
N THR A 65 -7.56 -0.39 20.37
CA THR A 65 -7.29 0.87 21.05
C THR A 65 -6.87 1.91 20.02
N THR A 66 -7.16 3.18 20.30
CA THR A 66 -6.67 4.29 19.47
C THR A 66 -5.15 4.49 19.58
N HIS A 67 -4.54 3.97 20.65
CA HIS A 67 -3.11 4.07 20.93
C HIS A 67 -2.48 2.68 20.89
N TRP A 68 -1.54 2.49 19.96
CA TRP A 68 -0.85 1.23 19.73
C TRP A 68 0.55 1.32 20.35
N LEU A 69 0.66 0.92 21.63
CA LEU A 69 1.85 1.14 22.45
C LEU A 69 2.77 -0.08 22.55
N ASP A 70 2.39 -1.20 21.96
CA ASP A 70 3.22 -2.42 21.92
C ASP A 70 4.53 -2.13 21.16
N SER A 71 5.65 -2.66 21.66
CA SER A 71 6.97 -2.46 21.06
C SER A 71 7.06 -3.02 19.64
N ARG A 72 6.20 -3.98 19.27
CA ARG A 72 6.10 -4.53 17.91
C ARG A 72 5.76 -3.47 16.85
N TYR A 73 5.11 -2.38 17.23
CA TYR A 73 4.78 -1.29 16.31
C TYR A 73 5.98 -0.34 16.05
N ASN A 74 7.10 -0.54 16.73
CA ASN A 74 8.30 0.27 16.54
C ASN A 74 8.95 0.02 15.17
N SER A 75 9.13 1.09 14.38
CA SER A 75 9.69 1.01 13.03
C SER A 75 11.21 0.74 12.99
N THR A 76 11.96 1.01 14.06
CA THR A 76 13.39 0.67 14.10
C THR A 76 13.58 -0.85 14.18
N SER A 77 12.94 -1.50 15.15
CA SER A 77 13.09 -2.94 15.36
C SER A 77 12.34 -3.77 14.31
N HIS A 78 11.13 -3.35 13.94
CA HIS A 78 10.24 -4.13 13.09
C HIS A 78 10.03 -3.52 11.69
N GLY A 79 10.75 -2.44 11.39
CA GLY A 79 10.97 -1.93 10.05
C GLY A 79 12.42 -2.13 9.65
N THR A 80 13.34 -1.33 10.21
CA THR A 80 14.74 -1.23 9.74
C THR A 80 15.52 -2.53 9.94
N LEU A 81 15.57 -3.05 11.18
CA LEU A 81 16.31 -4.28 11.47
C LEU A 81 15.68 -5.50 10.79
N LEU A 82 14.35 -5.53 10.68
CA LEU A 82 13.65 -6.58 9.95
C LEU A 82 13.99 -6.55 8.46
N LEU A 83 13.96 -5.37 7.84
CA LEU A 83 14.32 -5.22 6.43
C LEU A 83 15.77 -5.64 6.21
N GLU A 84 16.70 -5.19 7.05
CA GLU A 84 18.11 -5.60 6.99
C GLU A 84 18.26 -7.13 7.10
N LYS A 85 17.53 -7.77 8.01
CA LYS A 85 17.55 -9.23 8.17
C LYS A 85 17.08 -9.97 6.90
N ILE A 86 16.10 -9.42 6.19
CA ILE A 86 15.54 -10.02 4.98
C ILE A 86 16.45 -9.76 3.79
N THR A 87 16.77 -8.50 3.51
CA THR A 87 17.44 -8.10 2.26
C THR A 87 18.96 -8.05 2.40
N GLY A 88 19.49 -7.92 3.61
CA GLY A 88 20.91 -7.62 3.87
C GLY A 88 21.27 -6.16 3.62
N ARG A 89 20.28 -5.30 3.32
CA ARG A 89 20.47 -3.89 2.98
C ARG A 89 20.25 -2.96 4.17
N LYS A 90 21.00 -1.86 4.20
CA LYS A 90 20.89 -0.79 5.22
C LYS A 90 20.60 0.59 4.62
N ASP A 91 20.45 0.67 3.30
CA ASP A 91 20.30 1.90 2.52
C ASP A 91 18.86 2.40 2.41
N PHE A 92 17.88 1.75 3.05
CA PHE A 92 16.50 2.21 3.11
C PHE A 92 16.20 2.93 4.43
N SER A 93 15.75 4.17 4.34
CA SER A 93 15.40 4.98 5.52
C SER A 93 13.94 4.79 5.91
N TYR A 94 13.69 4.58 7.21
CA TYR A 94 12.35 4.58 7.83
C TYR A 94 11.31 3.64 7.20
N PRO A 95 11.63 2.35 6.97
CA PRO A 95 10.60 1.38 6.60
C PRO A 95 9.56 1.28 7.73
N LYS A 96 8.28 1.15 7.37
CA LYS A 96 7.21 1.00 8.35
C LYS A 96 7.36 -0.33 9.09
N SER A 97 6.91 -0.37 10.36
CA SER A 97 6.80 -1.63 11.10
C SER A 97 5.86 -2.60 10.39
N LEU A 98 6.29 -3.87 10.25
CA LEU A 98 5.46 -4.95 9.71
C LEU A 98 4.14 -5.09 10.48
N TYR A 99 4.22 -5.16 11.81
CA TYR A 99 3.05 -5.44 12.66
C TYR A 99 2.03 -4.31 12.65
N ALA A 100 2.49 -3.06 12.50
CA ALA A 100 1.58 -1.92 12.37
C ALA A 100 0.74 -2.02 11.09
N VAL A 101 1.36 -2.42 9.98
CA VAL A 101 0.63 -2.59 8.71
C VAL A 101 -0.25 -3.84 8.76
N MET A 102 0.26 -4.97 9.26
CA MET A 102 -0.48 -6.22 9.36
C MET A 102 -1.76 -6.08 10.21
N ASP A 103 -1.66 -5.46 11.38
CA ASP A 103 -2.84 -5.21 12.23
C ASP A 103 -3.80 -4.22 11.58
N THR A 104 -3.31 -3.23 10.82
CA THR A 104 -4.18 -2.35 10.03
C THR A 104 -4.98 -3.14 8.99
N LEU A 105 -4.32 -4.06 8.28
CA LEU A 105 -4.97 -4.90 7.27
C LEU A 105 -6.01 -5.84 7.90
N LYS A 106 -5.69 -6.49 9.02
CA LYS A 106 -6.63 -7.33 9.79
C LYS A 106 -7.95 -6.62 10.13
N LEU A 107 -7.89 -5.30 10.30
CA LEU A 107 -9.04 -4.47 10.69
C LEU A 107 -9.81 -3.90 9.51
N MET A 108 -9.14 -3.66 8.39
CA MET A 108 -9.69 -2.95 7.24
C MET A 108 -10.08 -3.84 6.08
N THR A 109 -9.72 -5.13 6.12
CA THR A 109 -9.89 -6.04 4.98
C THR A 109 -10.56 -7.36 5.36
N SER A 110 -11.33 -7.89 4.43
CA SER A 110 -11.81 -9.27 4.40
C SER A 110 -10.79 -10.17 3.69
N ASP A 111 -11.03 -11.48 3.73
CA ASP A 111 -10.06 -12.48 3.28
C ASP A 111 -9.75 -12.46 1.77
N ASP A 112 -10.58 -11.83 0.94
CA ASP A 112 -10.40 -11.79 -0.53
C ASP A 112 -10.23 -10.36 -1.10
N ASP A 113 -9.99 -9.36 -0.24
CA ASP A 113 -9.89 -7.96 -0.66
C ASP A 113 -8.58 -7.67 -1.43
N ILE A 114 -8.63 -6.60 -2.25
CA ILE A 114 -7.45 -6.05 -2.94
C ILE A 114 -6.94 -4.83 -2.18
N ILE A 115 -5.68 -4.89 -1.76
CA ILE A 115 -5.00 -3.84 -1.02
C ILE A 115 -4.16 -3.00 -1.99
N LEU A 116 -4.42 -1.70 -2.07
CA LEU A 116 -3.60 -0.77 -2.86
C LEU A 116 -2.72 0.08 -1.94
N ASP A 117 -1.41 0.05 -2.19
CA ASP A 117 -0.44 0.98 -1.60
C ASP A 117 0.35 1.65 -2.72
N PHE A 118 0.02 2.92 -2.99
CA PHE A 118 0.65 3.70 -4.04
C PHE A 118 1.89 4.49 -3.55
N HIS A 119 2.38 4.20 -2.35
CA HIS A 119 3.64 4.70 -1.78
C HIS A 119 4.40 3.53 -1.12
N ALA A 120 4.60 2.45 -1.90
CA ALA A 120 5.00 1.16 -1.37
C ALA A 120 6.34 1.19 -0.60
N GLY A 121 7.27 2.08 -0.97
CA GLY A 121 8.56 2.24 -0.30
C GLY A 121 9.33 0.93 -0.30
N SER A 122 9.59 0.39 0.90
CA SER A 122 10.30 -0.89 1.05
C SER A 122 9.42 -2.12 0.82
N GLY A 123 8.13 -1.95 0.50
CA GLY A 123 7.20 -3.06 0.27
C GLY A 123 6.65 -3.69 1.55
N THR A 124 6.52 -2.92 2.64
CA THR A 124 5.97 -3.43 3.90
C THR A 124 4.54 -3.95 3.75
N THR A 125 3.70 -3.30 2.94
CA THR A 125 2.30 -3.70 2.71
C THR A 125 2.17 -5.05 2.01
N GLY A 126 2.99 -5.32 1.00
CA GLY A 126 3.04 -6.65 0.36
C GLY A 126 3.47 -7.74 1.35
N HIS A 127 4.54 -7.48 2.13
CA HIS A 127 4.99 -8.42 3.16
C HIS A 127 3.89 -8.67 4.21
N ALA A 128 3.22 -7.63 4.71
CA ALA A 128 2.13 -7.78 5.67
C ALA A 128 0.95 -8.61 5.11
N THR A 129 0.62 -8.42 3.82
CA THR A 129 -0.44 -9.18 3.15
C THR A 129 -0.10 -10.66 3.06
N LEU A 130 1.13 -10.98 2.64
CA LEU A 130 1.61 -12.37 2.51
C LEU A 130 1.63 -13.08 3.88
N GLU A 131 2.13 -12.42 4.92
CA GLU A 131 2.12 -12.98 6.28
C GLU A 131 0.70 -13.18 6.80
N LEU A 132 -0.19 -12.22 6.55
CA LEU A 132 -1.56 -12.31 7.00
C LEU A 132 -2.29 -13.50 6.35
N ASN A 133 -2.22 -13.63 5.02
CA ASN A 133 -2.80 -14.77 4.30
C ASN A 133 -2.24 -16.11 4.78
N LYS A 134 -0.95 -16.17 5.14
CA LYS A 134 -0.33 -17.35 5.72
C LYS A 134 -0.85 -17.64 7.14
N GLU A 135 -1.08 -16.61 7.94
CA GLU A 135 -1.53 -16.70 9.33
C GLU A 135 -2.99 -17.16 9.43
N ASP A 136 -3.89 -16.56 8.64
CA ASP A 136 -5.33 -16.78 8.74
C ASP A 136 -5.94 -17.65 7.61
N GLY A 137 -5.13 -18.02 6.62
CA GLY A 137 -5.59 -18.80 5.45
C GLY A 137 -6.36 -17.96 4.44
N GLY A 138 -6.31 -16.63 4.53
CA GLY A 138 -6.91 -15.70 3.58
C GLY A 138 -6.23 -15.69 2.22
N ASN A 139 -6.81 -14.92 1.31
CA ASN A 139 -6.46 -14.82 -0.11
C ASN A 139 -6.50 -13.35 -0.58
N ARG A 140 -6.06 -12.44 0.30
CA ARG A 140 -5.94 -11.01 0.03
C ARG A 140 -4.92 -10.79 -1.07
N LYS A 141 -5.21 -9.88 -1.99
CA LYS A 141 -4.28 -9.48 -3.07
C LYS A 141 -3.72 -8.10 -2.76
N PHE A 142 -2.57 -7.77 -3.34
CA PHE A 142 -2.01 -6.44 -3.21
C PHE A 142 -1.57 -5.86 -4.55
N ILE A 143 -1.62 -4.54 -4.65
CA ILE A 143 -1.03 -3.73 -5.71
C ILE A 143 -0.12 -2.71 -5.04
N LEU A 144 1.16 -2.75 -5.38
CA LEU A 144 2.17 -1.82 -4.89
C LEU A 144 2.62 -0.90 -6.02
N VAL A 145 2.60 0.42 -5.79
CA VAL A 145 3.15 1.41 -6.72
C VAL A 145 4.28 2.16 -6.01
N GLU A 146 5.40 2.31 -6.71
CA GLU A 146 6.57 3.05 -6.27
C GLU A 146 7.20 3.74 -7.48
N GLN A 147 7.74 4.94 -7.28
CA GLN A 147 8.28 5.80 -8.34
C GLN A 147 9.80 5.92 -8.30
N LEU A 148 10.44 5.57 -7.17
CA LEU A 148 11.90 5.67 -7.02
C LEU A 148 12.58 4.33 -7.32
N ASP A 149 13.47 4.32 -8.32
CA ASP A 149 14.16 3.11 -8.78
C ASP A 149 14.89 2.36 -7.66
N GLU A 150 15.52 3.08 -6.74
CA GLU A 150 16.17 2.48 -5.57
C GLU A 150 15.17 1.79 -4.64
N HIS A 151 13.98 2.36 -4.45
CA HIS A 151 12.93 1.78 -3.62
C HIS A 151 12.29 0.58 -4.29
N ILE A 152 12.02 0.64 -5.60
CA ILE A 152 11.47 -0.46 -6.39
C ILE A 152 12.31 -1.72 -6.22
N LYS A 153 13.63 -1.61 -6.36
CA LYS A 153 14.56 -2.74 -6.18
C LYS A 153 14.43 -3.38 -4.80
N ILE A 154 14.34 -2.57 -3.76
CA ILE A 154 14.22 -3.03 -2.37
C ILE A 154 12.85 -3.65 -2.12
N CYS A 155 11.78 -3.05 -2.64
CA CYS A 155 10.42 -3.54 -2.55
C CYS A 155 10.27 -4.93 -3.19
N VAL A 156 10.75 -5.09 -4.42
CA VAL A 156 10.73 -6.36 -5.15
C VAL A 156 11.57 -7.41 -4.42
N GLU A 157 12.80 -7.05 -4.04
CA GLU A 157 13.71 -7.97 -3.34
C GLU A 157 13.12 -8.45 -2.01
N ARG A 158 12.54 -7.55 -1.19
CA ARG A 158 11.90 -7.89 0.08
C ARG A 158 10.80 -8.93 -0.14
N ASN A 159 9.84 -8.65 -1.04
CA ASN A 159 8.69 -9.53 -1.24
C ASN A 159 9.09 -10.89 -1.84
N GLN A 160 10.04 -10.92 -2.78
CA GLN A 160 10.60 -12.18 -3.31
C GLN A 160 11.25 -13.03 -2.22
N LYS A 161 12.04 -12.39 -1.34
CA LYS A 161 12.71 -13.10 -0.24
C LYS A 161 11.71 -13.62 0.80
N ILE A 162 10.63 -12.89 1.07
CA ILE A 162 9.56 -13.38 1.96
C ILE A 162 8.88 -14.61 1.39
N LEU A 163 8.42 -14.57 0.13
CA LEU A 163 7.83 -15.74 -0.54
C LEU A 163 8.72 -16.98 -0.41
N LYS A 164 10.01 -16.81 -0.66
CA LYS A 164 11.00 -17.89 -0.57
C LYS A 164 11.28 -18.36 0.86
N ASN A 165 11.61 -17.44 1.76
CA ASN A 165 12.05 -17.76 3.13
C ASN A 165 10.91 -18.39 3.94
N GLU A 166 9.70 -17.89 3.73
CA GLU A 166 8.50 -18.30 4.47
C GLU A 166 7.74 -19.44 3.78
N LYS A 167 8.27 -19.92 2.63
CA LYS A 167 7.73 -21.01 1.81
C LYS A 167 6.27 -20.78 1.41
N ILE A 168 5.93 -19.54 1.08
CA ILE A 168 4.59 -19.15 0.64
C ILE A 168 4.48 -19.50 -0.86
N ASN A 169 3.49 -20.33 -1.20
CA ASN A 169 3.22 -20.75 -2.56
C ASN A 169 2.32 -19.73 -3.28
N ASP A 170 2.86 -18.53 -3.47
CA ASP A 170 2.19 -17.42 -4.16
C ASP A 170 3.22 -16.69 -5.04
N SER A 171 2.75 -15.74 -5.84
CA SER A 171 3.58 -14.98 -6.76
C SER A 171 3.05 -13.57 -6.96
N PHE A 172 3.92 -12.69 -7.44
CA PHE A 172 3.52 -11.39 -7.93
C PHE A 172 4.19 -11.11 -9.26
N ILE A 173 3.58 -10.22 -10.04
CA ILE A 173 4.13 -9.71 -11.28
C ILE A 173 4.64 -8.29 -11.07
N TYR A 174 5.68 -7.92 -11.81
CA TYR A 174 6.22 -6.58 -11.86
C TYR A 174 6.08 -6.05 -13.28
N PHE A 175 5.59 -4.83 -13.41
CA PHE A 175 5.51 -4.13 -14.68
C PHE A 175 5.71 -2.63 -14.46
N GLU A 176 6.16 -1.94 -15.50
CA GLU A 176 6.38 -0.51 -15.54
C GLU A 176 5.41 0.14 -16.53
N LEU A 177 5.14 1.43 -16.35
CA LEU A 177 4.36 2.18 -17.32
C LEU A 177 5.18 2.38 -18.60
N ALA A 178 4.59 2.00 -19.74
CA ALA A 178 5.20 2.25 -21.05
C ALA A 178 5.33 3.76 -21.27
N LYS A 179 6.57 4.25 -21.32
CA LYS A 179 6.88 5.67 -21.47
C LYS A 179 6.48 6.18 -22.85
N TRP A 180 5.92 7.39 -22.88
CA TRP A 180 5.77 8.17 -24.11
C TRP A 180 6.43 9.54 -23.97
N ASN A 181 5.71 10.61 -23.59
CA ASN A 181 6.34 11.91 -23.33
C ASN A 181 7.34 11.86 -22.16
N GLU A 182 7.29 10.86 -21.28
CA GLU A 182 8.32 10.66 -20.25
C GLU A 182 9.70 10.42 -20.88
N GLN A 183 9.78 9.71 -22.00
CA GLN A 183 11.03 9.53 -22.73
C GLN A 183 11.60 10.88 -23.20
N ALA A 184 10.76 11.74 -23.79
CA ALA A 184 11.18 13.08 -24.21
C ALA A 184 11.68 13.92 -23.02
N LYS A 185 10.99 13.83 -21.87
CA LYS A 185 11.39 14.52 -20.64
C LYS A 185 12.75 14.06 -20.12
N GLU A 186 13.02 12.75 -20.12
CA GLU A 186 14.32 12.20 -19.75
C GLU A 186 15.42 12.70 -20.69
N GLU A 187 15.20 12.62 -22.00
CA GLU A 187 16.14 13.12 -23.01
C GLU A 187 16.42 14.64 -22.84
N ILE A 188 15.39 15.45 -22.54
CA ILE A 188 15.55 16.90 -22.29
C ILE A 188 16.41 17.14 -21.04
N ASN A 189 16.14 16.39 -19.96
CA ASN A 189 16.87 16.53 -18.72
C ASN A 189 18.33 16.10 -18.86
N ASP A 190 18.61 15.10 -19.71
CA ASP A 190 19.96 14.60 -19.96
C ASP A 190 20.78 15.48 -20.90
N ALA A 191 20.14 16.28 -21.74
CA ALA A 191 20.80 17.18 -22.69
C ALA A 191 21.85 18.08 -22.00
N LYS A 192 23.04 18.17 -22.59
CA LYS A 192 24.18 18.91 -22.01
C LYS A 192 24.34 20.33 -22.55
N ASP A 193 23.67 20.64 -23.66
CA ASP A 193 23.75 21.93 -24.32
C ASP A 193 22.47 22.23 -25.12
N LEU A 194 22.33 23.50 -25.51
CA LEU A 194 21.19 23.98 -26.31
C LEU A 194 21.15 23.33 -27.71
N LYS A 195 22.30 23.03 -28.32
CA LYS A 195 22.37 22.44 -29.66
C LYS A 195 21.73 21.04 -29.69
N THR A 196 21.88 20.29 -28.61
CA THR A 196 21.24 18.99 -28.42
C THR A 196 19.72 19.16 -28.30
N LEU A 197 19.27 20.12 -27.47
CA LEU A 197 17.84 20.43 -27.33
C LEU A 197 17.20 20.86 -28.66
N GLU A 198 17.86 21.71 -29.45
CA GLU A 198 17.39 22.14 -30.76
C GLU A 198 17.19 20.96 -31.73
N LYS A 199 18.13 20.01 -31.76
CA LYS A 199 17.99 18.80 -32.59
C LYS A 199 16.82 17.92 -32.15
N MET A 200 16.57 17.83 -30.85
CA MET A 200 15.42 17.08 -30.33
C MET A 200 14.09 17.74 -30.68
N PHE A 201 14.07 19.07 -30.80
CA PHE A 201 12.85 19.79 -31.18
C PHE A 201 12.28 19.33 -32.52
N ASP A 202 13.14 18.96 -33.46
CA ASP A 202 12.72 18.45 -34.77
C ASP A 202 11.95 17.13 -34.64
N SER A 203 12.37 16.24 -33.73
CA SER A 203 11.68 14.95 -33.51
C SER A 203 10.39 15.08 -32.71
N PHE A 204 10.23 16.15 -31.94
CA PHE A 204 9.06 16.37 -31.08
C PHE A 204 7.75 16.48 -31.87
N TYR A 205 7.78 17.09 -33.05
CA TYR A 205 6.58 17.21 -33.90
C TYR A 205 6.11 15.89 -34.48
N GLU A 206 7.02 14.94 -34.70
CA GLU A 206 6.71 13.69 -35.37
C GLU A 206 6.42 12.55 -34.39
N LYS A 207 7.02 12.60 -33.18
CA LYS A 207 7.04 11.46 -32.26
C LYS A 207 6.30 11.65 -30.94
N TYR A 208 6.14 12.89 -30.47
CA TYR A 208 5.66 13.17 -29.12
C TYR A 208 4.41 14.04 -29.12
N PHE A 209 3.59 13.93 -28.08
CA PHE A 209 2.36 14.70 -27.98
C PHE A 209 2.63 16.06 -27.37
N LEU A 210 2.37 17.11 -28.14
CA LEU A 210 2.66 18.48 -27.76
C LEU A 210 1.43 19.18 -27.19
N ASN A 211 1.66 20.01 -26.17
CA ASN A 211 0.61 20.79 -25.53
C ASN A 211 0.03 21.79 -26.53
N TYR A 212 -1.27 21.66 -26.82
CA TYR A 212 -1.99 22.49 -27.78
C TYR A 212 -2.04 23.98 -27.40
N ASN A 213 -1.87 24.30 -26.11
CA ASN A 213 -1.83 25.68 -25.62
C ASN A 213 -0.52 26.39 -25.96
N VAL A 214 0.52 25.63 -26.34
CA VAL A 214 1.84 26.18 -26.67
C VAL A 214 1.94 26.34 -28.18
N LYS A 215 2.30 27.54 -28.62
CA LYS A 215 2.61 27.80 -30.03
C LYS A 215 4.01 27.26 -30.36
N VAL A 216 4.13 25.94 -30.47
CA VAL A 216 5.41 25.25 -30.68
C VAL A 216 6.14 25.75 -31.93
N LYS A 217 5.40 26.13 -32.99
CA LYS A 217 5.98 26.72 -34.21
C LYS A 217 6.63 28.08 -33.94
N ASP A 218 5.93 28.95 -33.20
CA ASP A 218 6.47 30.24 -32.80
C ASP A 218 7.70 30.08 -31.90
N PHE A 219 7.70 29.07 -31.01
CA PHE A 219 8.86 28.78 -30.18
C PHE A 219 10.10 28.43 -31.03
N LYS A 220 9.95 27.56 -32.03
CA LYS A 220 11.03 27.18 -32.93
C LYS A 220 11.55 28.34 -33.78
N GLU A 221 10.62 29.08 -34.38
CA GLU A 221 10.93 30.04 -35.41
C GLU A 221 11.39 31.38 -34.85
N LYS A 222 10.92 31.74 -33.64
CA LYS A 222 11.16 33.02 -32.98
C LYS A 222 11.97 32.84 -31.69
N VAL A 223 11.41 32.16 -30.69
CA VAL A 223 11.98 32.12 -29.32
C VAL A 223 13.38 31.52 -29.30
N LEU A 224 13.63 30.40 -30.01
CA LEU A 224 14.98 29.80 -30.09
C LEU A 224 16.04 30.74 -30.68
N LYS A 225 15.64 31.71 -31.51
CA LYS A 225 16.54 32.66 -32.15
C LYS A 225 16.78 33.90 -31.30
N GLU A 226 15.98 34.14 -30.26
CA GLU A 226 16.09 35.32 -29.41
C GLU A 226 17.33 35.25 -28.50
N GLU A 227 18.09 36.34 -28.47
CA GLU A 227 19.27 36.49 -27.62
C GLU A 227 18.92 36.36 -26.12
N ASN A 228 17.73 36.80 -25.72
CA ASN A 228 17.29 36.69 -24.33
C ASN A 228 17.11 35.23 -23.91
N PHE A 229 16.60 34.37 -24.79
CA PHE A 229 16.47 32.94 -24.54
C PHE A 229 17.84 32.25 -24.48
N LYS A 230 18.75 32.59 -25.39
CA LYS A 230 20.11 32.04 -25.41
C LYS A 230 20.94 32.41 -24.18
N LYS A 231 20.63 33.55 -23.53
CA LYS A 231 21.26 34.00 -22.28
C LYS A 231 20.75 33.28 -21.03
N LEU A 232 19.64 32.56 -21.11
CA LEU A 232 19.11 31.79 -20.00
C LEU A 232 20.07 30.67 -19.59
N THR A 233 19.96 30.22 -18.34
CA THR A 233 20.67 29.02 -17.90
C THR A 233 20.14 27.80 -18.66
N LEU A 234 20.98 26.78 -18.85
CA LEU A 234 20.54 25.53 -19.49
C LEU A 234 19.34 24.91 -18.77
N ASN A 235 19.27 25.02 -17.44
CA ASN A 235 18.13 24.53 -16.66
C ASN A 235 16.85 25.28 -17.00
N ASP A 236 16.91 26.59 -17.19
CA ASP A 236 15.74 27.38 -17.57
C ASP A 236 15.34 27.13 -19.03
N GLN A 237 16.32 26.93 -19.92
CA GLN A 237 16.06 26.48 -21.30
C GLN A 237 15.33 25.13 -21.29
N LYS A 238 15.80 24.15 -20.52
CA LYS A 238 15.13 22.84 -20.36
C LYS A 238 13.70 22.96 -19.86
N LYS A 239 13.44 23.80 -18.85
CA LYS A 239 12.07 24.04 -18.35
C LYS A 239 11.14 24.50 -19.47
N MET A 240 11.59 25.40 -20.34
CA MET A 240 10.78 25.86 -21.47
C MET A 240 10.46 24.72 -22.45
N PHE A 241 11.40 23.79 -22.66
CA PHE A 241 11.16 22.61 -23.48
C PHE A 241 10.15 21.64 -22.84
N LEU A 242 10.27 21.41 -21.52
CA LEU A 242 9.35 20.53 -20.78
C LEU A 242 7.90 21.01 -20.83
N VAL A 243 7.66 22.33 -20.82
CA VAL A 243 6.30 22.91 -20.91
C VAL A 243 5.61 22.58 -22.24
N MET A 244 6.36 22.22 -23.28
CA MET A 244 5.81 21.87 -24.58
C MET A 244 5.22 20.46 -24.62
N LEU A 245 5.64 19.58 -23.71
CA LEU A 245 5.09 18.23 -23.61
C LEU A 245 3.72 18.29 -22.93
N ASP A 246 2.77 17.49 -23.41
CA ASP A 246 1.51 17.29 -22.70
C ASP A 246 1.71 16.32 -21.54
N LEU A 247 1.50 16.80 -20.32
CA LEU A 247 1.63 16.03 -19.09
C LEU A 247 0.54 14.96 -18.93
N ASN A 248 -0.54 15.02 -19.70
CA ASN A 248 -1.56 13.97 -19.72
C ASN A 248 -1.17 12.79 -20.62
N GLN A 249 -0.09 12.93 -21.39
CA GLN A 249 0.38 11.94 -22.37
C GLN A 249 1.81 11.45 -22.05
N MET A 250 2.16 11.38 -20.77
CA MET A 250 3.47 10.91 -20.31
C MET A 250 3.71 9.43 -20.59
N TYR A 251 2.64 8.63 -20.61
CA TYR A 251 2.67 7.20 -20.77
C TYR A 251 1.65 6.76 -21.82
N VAL A 252 1.89 5.59 -22.44
CA VAL A 252 1.01 5.03 -23.46
C VAL A 252 -0.32 4.62 -22.85
N GLN A 253 -1.42 5.06 -23.46
CA GLN A 253 -2.77 4.69 -23.01
C GLN A 253 -3.09 3.25 -23.43
N GLU A 254 -3.89 2.53 -22.62
CA GLU A 254 -4.31 1.17 -22.94
C GLU A 254 -4.99 1.07 -24.31
N SER A 255 -5.82 2.05 -24.67
CA SER A 255 -6.51 2.09 -25.96
C SER A 255 -5.58 2.20 -27.16
N GLU A 256 -4.34 2.64 -26.95
CA GLU A 256 -3.34 2.88 -28.00
C GLU A 256 -2.20 1.85 -27.98
N ILE A 257 -2.21 0.89 -27.04
CA ILE A 257 -1.12 -0.07 -26.82
C ILE A 257 -0.83 -0.98 -28.04
N ALA A 258 -1.79 -1.11 -28.96
CA ALA A 258 -1.65 -1.88 -30.20
C ALA A 258 -1.03 -1.07 -31.35
N ASP A 259 -0.85 0.25 -31.20
CA ASP A 259 -0.21 1.07 -32.20
C ASP A 259 1.28 0.72 -32.33
N LYS A 260 1.70 0.47 -33.56
CA LYS A 260 3.09 0.10 -33.89
C LYS A 260 4.07 1.20 -33.51
N GLN A 261 3.64 2.46 -33.41
CA GLN A 261 4.51 3.58 -33.07
C GLN A 261 5.12 3.44 -31.67
N PHE A 262 4.43 2.79 -30.74
CA PHE A 262 4.92 2.61 -29.36
C PHE A 262 5.77 1.35 -29.18
N GLY A 263 5.82 0.45 -30.17
CA GLY A 263 6.69 -0.73 -30.14
C GLY A 263 6.39 -1.74 -29.03
N ILE A 264 5.22 -1.69 -28.41
CA ILE A 264 4.85 -2.61 -27.32
C ILE A 264 4.64 -4.01 -27.90
N ASN A 265 5.31 -5.01 -27.32
CA ASN A 265 5.25 -6.38 -27.81
C ASN A 265 3.90 -7.05 -27.48
N LYS A 266 3.59 -8.18 -28.14
CA LYS A 266 2.31 -8.89 -27.96
C LYS A 266 2.11 -9.48 -26.57
N GLU A 267 3.19 -9.81 -25.87
CA GLU A 267 3.14 -10.39 -24.53
C GLU A 267 2.71 -9.34 -23.51
N ASP A 268 3.33 -8.16 -23.55
CA ASP A 268 2.96 -7.01 -22.71
C ASP A 268 1.54 -6.53 -23.01
N GLN A 269 1.17 -6.44 -24.30
CA GLN A 269 -0.21 -6.12 -24.70
C GLN A 269 -1.24 -7.10 -24.12
N LYS A 270 -0.90 -8.39 -24.09
CA LYS A 270 -1.76 -9.44 -23.54
C LYS A 270 -1.85 -9.30 -22.01
N LEU A 271 -0.73 -9.10 -21.33
CA LEU A 271 -0.67 -8.92 -19.88
C LEU A 271 -1.48 -7.70 -19.41
N THR A 272 -1.35 -6.56 -20.10
CA THR A 272 -2.16 -5.37 -19.81
C THR A 272 -3.65 -5.66 -19.96
N LYS A 273 -4.05 -6.36 -21.03
CA LYS A 273 -5.47 -6.74 -21.21
C LYS A 273 -5.97 -7.66 -20.11
N GLU A 274 -5.19 -8.67 -19.71
CA GLU A 274 -5.56 -9.57 -18.61
C GLU A 274 -5.73 -8.82 -17.29
N PHE A 275 -4.91 -7.79 -17.03
CA PHE A 275 -5.06 -6.93 -15.85
C PHE A 275 -6.40 -6.19 -15.82
N TYR A 276 -6.87 -5.66 -16.96
CA TYR A 276 -8.14 -4.91 -17.05
C TYR A 276 -9.39 -5.76 -17.26
N GLN A 277 -9.25 -6.99 -17.78
CA GLN A 277 -10.38 -7.85 -18.17
C GLN A 277 -10.92 -8.75 -17.05
N ASN A 278 -10.19 -8.92 -15.95
CA ASN A 278 -10.66 -9.70 -14.80
C ASN A 278 -11.64 -8.90 -13.92
N LYS A 279 -12.87 -8.70 -14.41
CA LYS A 279 -14.03 -8.30 -13.60
C LYS A 279 -15.03 -9.43 -13.50
#